data_AF-A0A7C3H5H5-F1
#
_entry.id   AF-A0A7C3H5H5-F1
#
_cell.length_a   1.000
_cell.length_b   1.000
_cell.length_c   1.000
_cell.angle_alpha   90.00
_cell.angle_beta   90.00
_cell.angle_gamma   90.00
#
_symmetry.space_group_name_H-M   'P 1'
#
loop_
_entity.id
_entity.type
_entity.pdbx_description
1 polymer ?
#
loop_
_entity_poly.entity_id
_entity_poly.type
_entity_poly.pdbx_seq_one_letter_code
_entity_poly.pdbx_strand_id
1 'polypeptide(L)'
;DYGDEALEEAMTAHHYPLQALIYSLALHRFLRQRLPDYQPETHFGGVFYLFTRGMRESESSGAWYRKLDREVLNALDRGFGGGEQA
;
A
#
# COMPACT_ATOMS: atom_id res chain seq x y z
N ASP A 1 14.44 16.05 9.37
CA ASP A 1 15.15 14.77 9.43
C ASP A 1 14.26 13.71 8.79
N TYR A 2 14.15 13.75 7.46
CA TYR A 2 13.24 12.92 6.65
C TYR A 2 13.93 12.50 5.35
N GLY A 3 15.25 12.28 5.42
CA GLY A 3 15.95 11.53 4.37
C GLY A 3 15.51 10.06 4.37
N ASP A 4 15.87 9.32 3.33
CA ASP A 4 15.36 7.96 3.08
C ASP A 4 15.55 7.00 4.26
N GLU A 5 16.69 7.05 4.96
CA GLU A 5 16.95 6.23 6.16
C GLU A 5 16.03 6.58 7.34
N ALA A 6 15.84 7.88 7.62
CA ALA A 6 14.95 8.33 8.70
C ALA A 6 13.47 8.00 8.40
N LEU A 7 13.11 7.96 7.11
CA LEU A 7 11.79 7.55 6.65
C LEU A 7 11.56 6.05 6.87
N GLU A 8 12.53 5.19 6.53
CA GLU A 8 12.46 3.75 6.77
C GLU A 8 12.40 3.40 8.26
N GLU A 9 13.16 4.10 9.09
CA GLU A 9 13.13 3.94 10.54
C GLU A 9 11.76 4.32 11.11
N ALA A 10 11.20 5.46 10.69
CA ALA A 10 9.85 5.87 11.09
C ALA A 10 8.77 4.88 10.63
N MET A 11 8.89 4.36 9.40
CA MET A 11 7.98 3.32 8.88
C MET A 11 8.01 2.06 9.74
N THR A 12 9.21 1.61 10.12
CA THR A 12 9.39 0.40 10.93
C THR A 12 8.93 0.60 12.38
N ALA A 13 9.32 1.71 13.01
CA ALA A 13 8.96 2.03 14.40
C ALA A 13 7.44 2.06 14.61
N HIS A 14 6.70 2.60 13.63
CA HIS A 14 5.24 2.71 13.70
C HIS A 14 4.49 1.55 13.02
N HIS A 15 5.21 0.54 12.51
CA HIS A 15 4.61 -0.62 11.83
C HIS A 15 3.69 -0.23 10.66
N TYR A 16 3.95 0.92 10.02
CA TYR A 16 3.18 1.38 8.86
C TYR A 16 3.16 0.41 7.68
N PRO A 17 4.19 -0.42 7.42
CA PRO A 17 4.10 -1.46 6.40
C PRO A 17 2.97 -2.46 6.66
N LEU A 18 2.71 -2.86 7.91
CA LEU A 18 1.61 -3.76 8.23
C LEU A 18 0.25 -3.08 7.98
N GLN A 19 0.11 -1.84 8.43
CA GLN A 19 -1.07 -1.01 8.17
C GLN A 19 -1.32 -0.85 6.66
N ALA A 20 -0.27 -0.61 5.87
CA ALA A 20 -0.33 -0.53 4.42
C ALA A 20 -0.92 -1.80 3.80
N LEU A 21 -0.47 -2.98 4.24
CA LEU A 21 -0.97 -4.26 3.74
C LEU A 21 -2.45 -4.45 4.09
N ILE A 22 -2.84 -4.20 5.34
CA ILE A 22 -4.24 -4.36 5.78
C ILE A 22 -5.18 -3.46 4.97
N TYR A 23 -4.83 -2.18 4.80
CA TYR A 23 -5.64 -1.27 3.98
C TYR A 23 -5.64 -1.65 2.50
N SER A 24 -4.51 -2.15 2.00
CA SER A 24 -4.43 -2.61 0.61
C SER A 24 -5.34 -3.79 0.34
N LEU A 25 -5.41 -4.75 1.27
CA LEU A 25 -6.33 -5.88 1.19
C LEU A 25 -7.79 -5.40 1.21
N ALA A 26 -8.13 -4.50 2.15
CA ALA A 26 -9.48 -3.97 2.27
C ALA A 26 -9.91 -3.26 0.97
N LEU A 27 -9.04 -2.42 0.41
CA LEU A 27 -9.28 -1.72 -0.84
C LEU A 27 -9.37 -2.70 -2.02
N HIS A 28 -8.48 -3.68 -2.09
CA HIS A 28 -8.49 -4.71 -3.14
C HIS A 28 -9.82 -5.47 -3.18
N ARG A 29 -10.30 -5.96 -2.02
CA ARG A 29 -11.60 -6.63 -1.90
C ARG A 29 -12.76 -5.69 -2.27
N PHE A 30 -12.72 -4.44 -1.80
CA PHE A 30 -13.74 -3.45 -2.09
C PHE A 30 -13.85 -3.13 -3.58
N LEU A 31 -12.71 -2.89 -4.25
CA LEU A 31 -12.68 -2.61 -5.70
C LEU A 31 -13.16 -3.81 -6.50
N ARG A 32 -12.77 -5.03 -6.13
CA ARG A 32 -13.24 -6.26 -6.78
C ARG A 32 -14.77 -6.43 -6.70
N GLN A 33 -15.40 -5.96 -5.63
CA GLN A 33 -16.87 -6.02 -5.49
C GLN A 33 -17.61 -4.91 -6.26
N ARG A 34 -16.94 -3.80 -6.60
CA ARG A 34 -17.58 -2.59 -7.12
C ARG A 34 -17.26 -2.31 -8.59
N LEU A 35 -16.10 -2.73 -9.06
CA LEU A 35 -15.64 -2.51 -10.42
C LEU A 35 -15.76 -3.81 -11.23
N PRO A 36 -16.59 -3.82 -12.28
CA PRO A 36 -16.53 -4.87 -13.30
C PRO A 36 -15.12 -4.93 -13.90
N ASP A 37 -14.65 -6.15 -14.19
CA ASP A 37 -13.34 -6.39 -14.81
C ASP A 37 -12.15 -5.74 -14.07
N TYR A 38 -12.23 -5.69 -12.73
CA TYR A 38 -11.18 -5.14 -11.88
C TYR A 38 -9.84 -5.85 -12.07
N GLN A 39 -8.90 -5.13 -12.66
CA GLN A 39 -7.48 -5.49 -12.76
C GLN A 39 -6.64 -4.67 -11.76
N PRO A 40 -5.98 -5.29 -10.76
CA PRO A 40 -5.16 -4.57 -9.78
C PRO A 40 -4.04 -3.74 -10.43
N GLU A 41 -3.48 -4.22 -11.53
CA GLU A 41 -2.36 -3.59 -12.24
C GLU A 41 -2.72 -2.21 -12.80
N THR A 42 -3.99 -1.99 -13.16
CA THR A 42 -4.46 -0.71 -13.73
C THR A 42 -5.22 0.13 -12.71
N HIS A 43 -5.93 -0.50 -11.78
CA HIS A 43 -6.87 0.20 -10.90
C HIS A 43 -6.35 0.44 -9.47
N PHE A 44 -5.29 -0.25 -9.03
CA PHE A 44 -4.81 -0.16 -7.65
C PHE A 44 -3.70 0.88 -7.44
N GLY A 45 -2.71 0.94 -8.34
CA GLY A 45 -1.65 1.97 -8.34
C GLY A 45 -0.56 1.86 -7.25
N GLY A 46 -0.87 1.28 -6.09
CA GLY A 46 0.08 1.07 -4.97
C GLY A 46 -0.29 1.89 -3.73
N VAL A 47 0.66 2.01 -2.79
CA VAL A 47 0.44 2.68 -1.49
C VAL A 47 1.44 3.81 -1.29
N PHE A 48 0.95 4.95 -0.80
CA PHE A 48 1.75 6.09 -0.42
C PHE A 48 1.58 6.38 1.08
N TYR A 49 2.69 6.61 1.77
CA TYR A 49 2.72 7.23 3.08
C TYR A 49 3.39 8.60 2.97
N LEU A 50 2.64 9.64 3.30
CA LEU A 50 3.07 11.03 3.18
C LEU A 50 3.38 11.59 4.57
N PHE A 51 4.65 11.83 4.83
CA PHE A 51 5.15 12.51 6.02
C PHE A 51 5.18 14.01 5.73
N THR A 52 4.02 14.67 5.90
CA THR A 52 3.81 16.07 5.52
C THR A 52 4.79 17.06 6.16
N ARG A 53 5.34 16.75 7.34
CA ARG A 53 6.39 17.56 8.00
C ARG A 53 7.77 17.43 7.34
N GLY A 54 7.97 16.40 6.51
CA GLY A 54 9.20 16.12 5.80
C GLY A 54 9.17 16.49 4.31
N MET A 55 7.99 16.79 3.76
CA MET A 55 7.86 17.16 2.35
C MET A 55 8.42 18.55 2.11
N ARG A 56 9.34 18.67 1.15
CA ARG A 56 9.93 19.94 0.70
C ARG A 56 9.73 20.05 -0.81
N GLU A 57 9.46 21.27 -1.31
CA GLU A 57 9.09 21.49 -2.72
C GLU A 57 10.16 21.04 -3.73
N SER A 58 11.43 20.94 -3.32
CA SER A 58 12.57 20.64 -4.20
C SER A 58 13.16 19.23 -4.02
N GLU A 59 12.59 18.39 -3.18
CA GLU A 59 13.12 17.06 -2.88
C GLU A 59 11.98 16.02 -2.89
N SER A 60 12.27 14.81 -3.38
CA SER A 60 11.38 13.65 -3.20
C SER A 60 11.40 13.13 -1.75
N SER A 61 11.63 14.00 -0.77
CA SER A 61 11.71 13.65 0.64
C SER A 61 10.30 13.63 1.28
N GLY A 62 10.10 12.73 2.25
CA GLY A 62 8.85 12.63 2.98
C GLY A 62 7.73 11.84 2.31
N ALA A 63 7.96 11.20 1.15
CA ALA A 63 6.98 10.30 0.52
C ALA A 63 7.54 8.87 0.43
N TRP A 64 6.94 7.94 1.15
CA TRP A 64 7.22 6.52 1.01
C TRP A 64 6.21 5.90 0.05
N TYR A 65 6.69 5.33 -1.06
CA TYR A 65 5.85 4.62 -2.02
C TYR A 65 6.18 3.14 -2.06
N ARG A 66 5.15 2.31 -2.11
CA ARG A 66 5.30 0.89 -2.40
C ARG A 66 4.29 0.43 -3.43
N LYS A 67 4.80 -0.13 -4.52
CA LYS A 67 3.98 -0.86 -5.48
C LYS A 67 3.57 -2.20 -4.88
N LEU A 68 2.28 -2.53 -4.98
CA LEU A 68 1.74 -3.83 -4.64
C LEU A 68 1.16 -4.45 -5.91
N ASP A 69 1.90 -5.41 -6.46
CA ASP A 69 1.44 -6.12 -7.65
C ASP A 69 0.35 -7.14 -7.29
N ARG A 70 -0.41 -7.55 -8.31
CA ARG A 70 -1.53 -8.51 -8.16
C ARG A 70 -1.14 -9.76 -7.38
N GLU A 71 0.06 -10.30 -7.59
CA GLU A 71 0.50 -11.50 -6.89
C GLU A 71 0.56 -11.31 -5.38
N VAL A 72 1.04 -10.15 -4.92
CA VAL A 72 1.12 -9.80 -3.50
C VAL A 72 -0.28 -9.61 -2.93
N LEU A 73 -1.16 -8.90 -3.63
CA LEU A 73 -2.54 -8.68 -3.20
C LEU A 73 -3.32 -10.00 -3.10
N ASN A 74 -3.16 -10.88 -4.09
CA ASN A 74 -3.80 -12.20 -4.08
C ASN A 74 -3.22 -13.11 -2.99
N ALA A 75 -1.90 -13.07 -2.74
CA ALA A 75 -1.28 -13.81 -1.66
C ALA A 75 -1.77 -13.33 -0.29
N LEU A 76 -1.88 -12.01 -0.12
CA LEU A 76 -2.41 -11.38 1.07
C LEU A 76 -3.88 -11.75 1.29
N ASP A 77 -4.69 -11.73 0.24
CA ASP A 77 -6.09 -12.12 0.29
C ASP A 77 -6.26 -13.57 0.76
N ARG A 78 -5.51 -14.51 0.16
CA ARG A 78 -5.49 -15.92 0.58
C ARG A 78 -5.03 -16.09 2.04
N GLY A 79 -3.98 -15.37 2.43
CA GLY A 79 -3.45 -15.41 3.81
C GLY A 79 -4.47 -14.94 4.86
N PHE A 80 -5.40 -14.08 4.47
CA PHE A 80 -6.48 -13.55 5.31
C PHE A 80 -7.82 -14.26 5.05
N GLY A 81 -7.79 -15.53 4.64
CA GLY A 81 -8.98 -16.37 4.47
C GLY A 81 -9.86 -16.01 3.28
N GLY A 82 -9.34 -15.21 2.34
CA GLY A 82 -9.97 -14.98 1.03
C GLY A 82 -9.87 -16.24 0.19
N GLY A 83 -10.86 -17.13 0.33
CA GLY A 83 -11.17 -18.12 -0.68
C GLY A 83 -11.98 -17.46 -1.79
N GLU A 84 -11.79 -17.90 -3.04
CA GLU A 84 -12.70 -17.57 -4.14
C GLU A 84 -14.13 -17.83 -3.69
N GLN A 85 -14.90 -16.75 -3.47
CA GLN A 85 -16.34 -16.87 -3.52
C GLN A 85 -16.64 -17.21 -4.99
N ALA A 86 -17.00 -18.47 -5.20
CA ALA A 86 -17.49 -19.03 -6.45
C ALA A 86 -18.71 -18.25 -6.96
#